data_AF-A0AAD4DIN2-F1
#
_entry.id   AF-A0AAD4DIN2-F1
#
_cell.length_a   1.000
_cell.length_b   1.000
_cell.length_c   1.000
_cell.angle_alpha   90.00
_cell.angle_beta   90.00
_cell.angle_gamma   90.00
#
_symmetry.space_group_name_H-M   'P 1'
#
loop_
_entity.id
_entity.type
_entity.pdbx_description
1 polymer ?
#
loop_
_entity_poly.entity_id
_entity_poly.type
_entity_poly.pdbx_seq_one_letter_code
_entity_poly.pdbx_strand_id
1 'polypeptide(L)'
;MANAATTKDLQAALSLLTTGNSALPANLAKPKVGIVCGSGLGGLVNIIRNKVEFSYTDIPGFVNSTVAGHAGKLVFGLLGDNDVPTVCMVGRFHFYEGFALTQTTYPIRLMALLGVETLI
;
A
#
# COMPACT_ATOMS: atom_id res chain seq x y z
N MET A 1 1.74 16.64 17.44
CA MET A 1 2.74 16.13 16.48
C MET A 1 2.47 14.66 16.27
N ALA A 2 2.24 14.20 15.03
CA ALA A 2 1.93 12.80 14.77
C ALA A 2 3.19 11.95 15.02
N ASN A 3 3.07 10.88 15.81
CA ASN A 3 4.18 9.96 16.07
C ASN A 3 4.60 9.25 14.78
N ALA A 4 5.90 9.11 14.56
CA ALA A 4 6.44 8.33 13.46
C ALA A 4 6.09 6.85 13.64
N ALA A 5 5.69 6.20 12.55
CA ALA A 5 5.44 4.76 12.55
C ALA A 5 6.72 3.99 12.93
N THR A 6 6.57 3.05 13.85
CA THR A 6 7.66 2.31 14.49
C THR A 6 7.95 0.99 13.77
N THR A 7 9.08 0.34 14.09
CA THR A 7 9.37 -1.03 13.65
C THR A 7 8.28 -2.02 14.06
N LYS A 8 7.66 -1.82 15.23
CA LYS A 8 6.54 -2.63 15.70
C LYS A 8 5.32 -2.49 14.80
N ASP A 9 5.02 -1.26 14.37
CA ASP A 9 3.91 -1.01 13.44
C ASP A 9 4.16 -1.71 12.10
N LEU A 10 5.40 -1.67 11.60
CA LEU A 10 5.79 -2.35 10.36
C LEU A 10 5.62 -3.87 10.42
N GLN A 11 5.98 -4.49 11.54
CA GLN A 11 5.73 -5.92 11.76
C GLN A 11 4.24 -6.25 11.87
N ALA A 12 3.46 -5.39 12.55
CA ALA A 12 2.02 -5.56 12.67
C ALA A 12 1.31 -5.43 11.31
N ALA A 13 1.71 -4.46 10.48
CA ALA A 13 1.20 -4.31 9.12
C ALA A 13 1.58 -5.50 8.23
N LEU A 14 2.83 -5.97 8.30
CA LEU A 14 3.24 -7.17 7.57
C LEU A 14 2.43 -8.40 8.00
N SER A 15 2.24 -8.58 9.31
CA SER A 15 1.44 -9.67 9.88
C SER A 15 -0.01 -9.62 9.41
N LEU A 16 -0.65 -8.44 9.44
CA LEU A 16 -2.01 -8.22 8.93
C LEU A 16 -2.16 -8.69 7.47
N LEU A 17 -1.18 -8.37 6.63
CA LEU A 17 -1.24 -8.65 5.20
C LEU A 17 -0.88 -10.09 4.84
N THR A 18 -0.12 -10.78 5.70
CA THR A 18 0.47 -12.10 5.36
C THR A 18 -0.03 -13.25 6.23
N THR A 19 -0.70 -12.98 7.34
CA THR A 19 -1.15 -14.00 8.31
C THR A 19 -2.58 -13.75 8.78
N GLY A 20 -3.29 -14.84 9.10
CA GLY A 20 -4.67 -14.79 9.63
C GLY A 20 -5.78 -14.77 8.56
N ASN A 21 -7.01 -14.57 9.01
CA ASN A 21 -8.22 -14.71 8.17
C ASN A 21 -8.38 -13.61 7.11
N SER A 22 -7.69 -12.49 7.26
CA SER A 22 -7.68 -11.36 6.30
C SER A 22 -6.41 -11.31 5.46
N ALA A 23 -5.58 -12.37 5.53
CA ALA A 23 -4.32 -12.42 4.80
C ALA A 23 -4.53 -12.42 3.29
N LEU A 24 -3.54 -11.89 2.58
CA LEU A 24 -3.48 -11.97 1.13
C LEU A 24 -3.47 -13.44 0.67
N PRO A 25 -4.14 -13.77 -0.45
CA PRO A 25 -3.98 -15.07 -1.06
C PRO A 25 -2.52 -15.29 -1.48
N ALA A 26 -2.09 -16.55 -1.49
CA ALA A 26 -0.67 -16.90 -1.64
C ALA A 26 0.00 -16.31 -2.91
N ASN A 27 -0.75 -16.16 -4.00
CA ASN A 27 -0.28 -15.56 -5.25
C ASN A 27 -0.10 -14.04 -5.19
N LEU A 28 -0.65 -13.35 -4.18
CA LEU A 28 -0.53 -11.91 -3.96
C LEU A 28 0.32 -11.55 -2.73
N ALA A 29 0.65 -12.52 -1.87
CA ALA A 29 1.43 -12.30 -0.64
C ALA A 29 2.90 -11.91 -0.89
N LYS A 30 3.38 -12.03 -2.15
CA LYS A 30 4.71 -11.60 -2.59
C LYS A 30 4.60 -10.76 -3.88
N PRO A 31 4.11 -9.51 -3.80
CA PRO A 31 4.04 -8.62 -4.96
C PRO A 31 5.43 -8.32 -5.50
N LYS A 32 5.59 -8.32 -6.84
CA LYS A 32 6.86 -8.01 -7.50
C LYS A 32 7.01 -6.52 -7.79
N VAL A 33 5.89 -5.86 -8.05
CA VAL A 33 5.82 -4.44 -8.41
C VAL A 33 4.95 -3.69 -7.41
N GLY A 34 5.46 -2.56 -6.93
CA GLY A 34 4.73 -1.55 -6.18
C GLY A 34 4.45 -0.34 -7.05
N ILE A 35 3.23 0.20 -7.02
CA ILE A 35 2.85 1.39 -7.78
C ILE A 35 2.25 2.44 -6.84
N VAL A 36 2.76 3.67 -6.88
CA VAL A 36 2.23 4.80 -6.10
C VAL A 36 1.39 5.71 -6.98
N CYS A 37 0.07 5.53 -6.93
CA CYS A 37 -0.85 6.34 -7.72
C CYS A 37 -0.97 7.76 -7.14
N GLY A 38 -0.67 8.75 -7.97
CA GLY A 38 -0.88 10.16 -7.67
C GLY A 38 -2.31 10.64 -7.86
N SER A 39 -2.49 11.96 -7.68
CA SER A 39 -3.74 12.65 -7.99
C SER A 39 -4.20 12.35 -9.42
N GLY A 40 -5.46 11.94 -9.56
CA GLY A 40 -6.05 11.59 -10.86
C GLY A 40 -5.69 10.20 -11.41
N LEU A 41 -4.74 9.48 -10.79
CA LEU A 41 -4.30 8.15 -11.24
C LEU A 41 -5.02 6.99 -10.55
N GLY A 42 -6.01 7.27 -9.70
CA GLY A 42 -6.76 6.23 -9.00
C GLY A 42 -7.49 5.25 -9.92
N GLY A 43 -7.80 5.65 -11.16
CA GLY A 43 -8.42 4.76 -12.16
C GLY A 43 -7.59 3.53 -12.53
N LEU A 44 -6.28 3.51 -12.22
CA LEU A 44 -5.41 2.36 -12.47
C LEU A 44 -5.93 1.07 -11.83
N VAL A 45 -6.59 1.16 -10.68
CA VAL A 45 -7.12 -0.06 -10.03
C VAL A 45 -8.27 -0.71 -10.78
N ASN A 46 -8.84 -0.07 -11.80
CA ASN A 46 -9.90 -0.66 -12.60
C ASN A 46 -9.39 -1.75 -13.55
N ILE A 47 -8.09 -1.74 -13.88
CA ILE A 47 -7.47 -2.75 -14.75
C ILE A 47 -6.76 -3.86 -13.97
N ILE A 48 -6.76 -3.80 -12.64
CA ILE A 48 -6.19 -4.86 -11.78
C ILE A 48 -7.23 -5.97 -11.61
N ARG A 49 -6.81 -7.22 -11.87
CA ARG A 49 -7.62 -8.43 -11.70
C ARG A 49 -7.43 -9.02 -10.30
N ASN A 50 -8.42 -9.78 -9.83
CA ASN A 50 -8.39 -10.50 -8.54
C ASN A 50 -8.00 -9.62 -7.35
N LYS A 51 -8.66 -8.47 -7.23
CA LYS A 51 -8.29 -7.44 -6.25
C LYS A 51 -8.55 -7.85 -4.81
N VAL A 52 -7.61 -7.52 -3.93
CA VAL A 52 -7.80 -7.46 -2.47
C VAL A 52 -7.44 -6.04 -2.02
N GLU A 53 -8.33 -5.39 -1.30
CA GLU A 53 -8.17 -3.98 -0.90
C GLU A 53 -8.13 -3.84 0.62
N PHE A 54 -7.24 -2.98 1.10
CA PHE A 54 -7.14 -2.59 2.51
C PHE A 54 -7.26 -1.07 2.60
N SER A 55 -8.09 -0.57 3.51
CA SER A 55 -8.09 0.86 3.84
C SER A 55 -6.77 1.20 4.54
N TYR A 56 -6.22 2.38 4.27
CA TYR A 56 -5.05 2.88 5.00
C TYR A 56 -5.32 2.98 6.50
N THR A 57 -6.57 3.25 6.91
CA THR A 57 -6.96 3.32 8.32
C THR A 57 -6.86 1.99 9.06
N ASP A 58 -6.88 0.87 8.33
CA ASP A 58 -6.90 -0.47 8.91
C ASP A 58 -5.48 -1.05 8.99
N ILE A 59 -4.50 -0.40 8.35
CA ILE A 59 -3.11 -0.83 8.30
C ILE A 59 -2.33 -0.11 9.41
N PRO A 60 -1.76 -0.83 10.39
CA PRO A 60 -0.91 -0.24 11.42
C PRO A 60 0.20 0.64 10.82
N GLY A 61 0.43 1.82 11.40
CA GLY A 61 1.46 2.75 10.96
C GLY A 61 1.14 3.59 9.72
N PHE A 62 0.06 3.30 8.98
CA PHE A 62 -0.40 4.18 7.91
C PHE A 62 -1.06 5.44 8.50
N VAL A 63 -0.96 6.55 7.76
CA VAL A 63 -1.68 7.79 8.05
C VAL A 63 -2.91 7.90 7.17
N ASN A 64 -3.90 8.69 7.60
CA ASN A 64 -5.08 8.95 6.78
C ASN A 64 -4.74 9.95 5.67
N SER A 65 -5.15 9.68 4.43
CA SER A 65 -4.97 10.66 3.35
C SER A 65 -6.02 11.76 3.49
N THR A 66 -5.61 13.03 3.41
CA THR A 66 -6.52 14.16 3.62
C THR A 66 -6.89 14.89 2.33
N VAL A 67 -6.27 14.50 1.21
CA VAL A 67 -6.44 15.13 -0.10
C VAL A 67 -7.63 14.52 -0.85
N ALA A 68 -8.50 15.37 -1.40
CA ALA A 68 -9.61 14.96 -2.24
C ALA A 68 -9.12 14.17 -3.47
N GLY A 69 -9.75 13.03 -3.75
CA GLY A 69 -9.36 12.13 -4.85
C GLY A 69 -8.32 11.07 -4.47
N HIS A 70 -7.79 11.09 -3.25
CA HIS A 70 -7.03 9.97 -2.69
C HIS A 70 -7.97 9.01 -1.98
N ALA A 71 -8.27 7.87 -2.60
CA ALA A 71 -9.21 6.89 -2.04
C ALA A 71 -8.70 6.29 -0.71
N GLY A 72 -7.40 6.37 -0.43
CA GLY A 72 -6.82 5.94 0.84
C GLY A 72 -6.78 4.42 0.96
N LYS A 73 -6.39 3.72 -0.11
CA LYS A 73 -6.43 2.26 -0.17
C LYS A 73 -5.13 1.66 -0.70
N LEU A 74 -4.76 0.53 -0.11
CA LEU A 74 -3.71 -0.35 -0.61
C LEU A 74 -4.39 -1.52 -1.34
N VAL A 75 -4.14 -1.64 -2.64
CA VAL A 75 -4.82 -2.59 -3.52
C VAL A 75 -3.82 -3.60 -4.07
N PHE A 76 -4.04 -4.88 -3.79
CA PHE A 76 -3.26 -5.99 -4.33
C PHE A 76 -4.03 -6.65 -5.46
N GLY A 77 -3.32 -7.16 -6.47
CA GLY A 77 -3.93 -7.97 -7.51
C GLY A 77 -2.95 -8.32 -8.61
N LEU A 78 -3.50 -8.72 -9.75
CA LEU A 78 -2.73 -9.13 -10.92
C LEU A 78 -2.87 -8.07 -12.02
N LEU A 79 -1.75 -7.65 -12.59
CA LEU A 79 -1.70 -6.60 -13.60
C LEU A 79 -1.06 -7.09 -14.91
N GLY A 80 -1.68 -6.71 -16.03
CA GLY A 80 -1.24 -7.07 -17.38
C GLY A 80 -1.51 -8.52 -17.75
N ASP A 81 -1.17 -8.89 -18.99
CA ASP A 81 -1.46 -10.22 -19.54
C ASP A 81 -0.67 -11.34 -18.85
N ASN A 82 0.49 -11.01 -18.28
CA ASN A 82 1.35 -11.95 -17.55
C ASN A 82 0.95 -12.13 -16.07
N ASP A 83 -0.18 -11.56 -15.63
CA ASP A 83 -0.67 -11.64 -14.25
C ASP A 83 0.41 -11.30 -13.21
N VAL A 84 1.12 -10.19 -13.42
CA VAL A 84 2.19 -9.78 -12.49
C VAL A 84 1.55 -9.43 -11.15
N PRO A 85 1.96 -10.06 -10.02
CA PRO A 85 1.49 -9.69 -8.70
C PRO A 85 1.95 -8.26 -8.35
N THR A 86 0.99 -7.38 -8.14
CA THR A 86 1.22 -5.95 -7.95
C THR A 86 0.48 -5.44 -6.72
N VAL A 87 1.13 -4.51 -6.01
CA VAL A 87 0.51 -3.71 -4.97
C VAL A 87 0.45 -2.25 -5.42
N CYS A 88 -0.72 -1.65 -5.33
CA CYS A 88 -0.98 -0.26 -5.71
C CYS A 88 -1.42 0.55 -4.50
N MET A 89 -0.73 1.66 -4.24
CA MET A 89 -1.22 2.71 -3.36
C MET A 89 -2.14 3.64 -4.14
N VAL A 90 -3.42 3.69 -3.78
CA VAL A 90 -4.40 4.59 -4.39
C VAL A 90 -4.47 5.87 -3.58
N GLY A 91 -3.66 6.84 -4.00
CA GLY A 91 -3.37 8.03 -3.23
C GLY A 91 -2.10 7.85 -2.40
N ARG A 92 -1.40 8.95 -2.16
CA ARG A 92 -0.15 9.02 -1.42
C ARG A 92 -0.22 10.06 -0.31
N PHE A 93 0.75 9.99 0.59
CA PHE A 93 0.93 10.95 1.66
C PHE A 93 1.89 12.03 1.19
N HIS A 94 1.62 13.28 1.55
CA HIS A 94 2.50 14.37 1.19
C HIS A 94 3.08 15.04 2.43
N PHE A 95 4.34 15.45 2.32
CA PHE A 95 4.99 16.23 3.36
C PHE A 95 4.25 17.55 3.66
N TYR A 96 3.66 18.19 2.65
CA TYR A 96 2.91 19.45 2.83
C TYR A 96 1.60 19.28 3.61
N GLU A 97 1.07 18.05 3.76
CA GLU A 97 -0.07 17.76 4.64
C GLU A 97 0.34 17.77 6.13
N GLY A 98 1.62 17.98 6.43
CA GLY A 98 2.18 17.98 7.79
C GLY A 98 2.72 16.63 8.24
N PHE A 99 2.79 15.64 7.33
CA PHE A 99 3.36 14.32 7.62
C PHE A 99 4.90 14.36 7.59
N ALA A 100 5.52 13.66 8.53
CA ALA A 100 6.97 13.47 8.52
C ALA A 100 7.39 12.61 7.32
N LEU A 101 8.61 12.80 6.80
CA LEU A 101 9.15 11.98 5.70
C LEU A 101 9.15 10.48 6.03
N THR A 102 9.31 10.12 7.30
CA THR A 102 9.22 8.74 7.78
C THR A 102 7.82 8.15 7.62
N GLN A 103 6.76 8.95 7.78
CA GLN A 103 5.38 8.54 7.55
C GLN A 103 5.10 8.49 6.04
N THR A 104 5.53 9.50 5.29
CA THR A 104 5.36 9.57 3.83
C THR A 104 5.99 8.39 3.10
N THR A 105 7.14 7.92 3.58
CA THR A 105 7.87 6.79 2.97
C THR A 105 7.59 5.44 3.63
N TYR A 106 6.77 5.39 4.69
CA TYR A 106 6.44 4.17 5.40
C TYR A 106 5.88 3.06 4.48
N PRO A 107 4.93 3.34 3.57
CA PRO A 107 4.39 2.31 2.69
C PRO A 107 5.45 1.63 1.80
N ILE A 108 6.49 2.36 1.41
CA ILE A 108 7.58 1.82 0.59
C ILE A 108 8.39 0.78 1.36
N ARG A 109 8.61 0.99 2.67
CA ARG A 109 9.30 0.03 3.53
C ARG A 109 8.47 -1.24 3.73
N LEU A 110 7.15 -1.09 3.85
CA LEU A 110 6.23 -2.23 3.91
C LEU A 110 6.24 -3.02 2.59
N MET A 111 6.20 -2.33 1.44
CA MET A 111 6.31 -2.95 0.13
C MET A 111 7.63 -3.71 -0.04
N ALA A 112 8.75 -3.13 0.40
CA ALA A 112 10.05 -3.81 0.38
C ALA A 112 10.05 -5.10 1.21
N LEU A 113 9.44 -5.09 2.40
CA LEU A 113 9.30 -6.29 3.24
C LEU A 113 8.35 -7.35 2.65
N LEU A 114 7.36 -6.93 1.86
CA LEU A 114 6.48 -7.82 1.11
C LEU A 114 7.19 -8.44 -0.12
N GLY A 115 8.40 -7.97 -0.46
CA GLY A 115 9.20 -8.50 -1.57
C GLY A 115 9.09 -7.72 -2.88
N VAL A 116 8.59 -6.48 -2.85
CA VAL A 116 8.59 -5.61 -4.04
C VAL A 116 10.02 -5.29 -4.45
N GLU A 117 10.35 -5.54 -5.72
CA GLU A 117 11.67 -5.27 -6.30
C GLU A 117 11.65 -4.06 -7.25
N THR A 118 10.49 -3.72 -7.80
CA THR A 118 10.30 -2.57 -8.70
C THR A 118 9.25 -1.63 -8.14
N LEU A 119 9.58 -0.35 -8.03
CA LEU A 119 8.67 0.71 -7.60
C LEU A 119 8.41 1.68 -8.77
N ILE A 120 7.14 2.01 -9.00
CA ILE A 120 6.67 2.95 -10.03
C ILE A 120 5.93 4.12 -9.37
#